data_AF-A0A3S3QGX4-F1
#
_entry.id   AF-A0A3S3QGX4-F1
#
_cell.length_a   1.000
_cell.length_b   1.000
_cell.length_c   1.000
_cell.angle_alpha   90.00
_cell.angle_beta   90.00
_cell.angle_gamma   90.00
#
_symmetry.space_group_name_H-M   'P 1'
#
loop_
_entity.id
_entity.type
_entity.pdbx_description
1 polymer ?
#
loop_
_entity_poly.entity_id
_entity_poly.type
_entity_poly.pdbx_seq_one_letter_code
_entity_poly.pdbx_strand_id
1 'polypeptide(L)'
;MTEENSITYNAAISIIMPFDNLFHRLSELIFNGCFPSSVHDQLAGELVKARLMKASARFDEALEVVDSTLHRLPDYPEALLLKAQILWEGYGNYPAAKACLQHVLQMKKMKNEQDETVRRWSENLLKEMLEEKRAQNRRAKADKRRR
;
A
#
# COMPACT_ATOMS: atom_id res chain seq x y z
N MET A 1 -24.98 -25.72 14.87
CA MET A 1 -25.27 -24.38 15.41
C MET A 1 -24.22 -24.13 16.48
N THR A 2 -23.26 -23.23 16.39
CA THR A 2 -22.93 -22.15 15.44
C THR A 2 -21.49 -21.78 15.79
N GLU A 3 -20.67 -21.61 14.75
CA GLU A 3 -19.53 -20.68 14.71
C GLU A 3 -18.40 -20.87 15.74
N GLU A 4 -17.55 -21.85 15.48
CA GLU A 4 -16.13 -21.73 15.81
C GLU A 4 -15.50 -20.67 14.89
N ASN A 5 -15.73 -19.40 15.19
CA ASN A 5 -14.93 -18.29 14.67
C ASN A 5 -13.54 -18.39 15.33
N SER A 6 -12.77 -19.38 14.88
CA SER A 6 -11.34 -19.46 15.11
C SER A 6 -10.70 -18.31 14.32
N ILE A 7 -10.51 -17.23 15.06
CA ILE A 7 -9.59 -16.13 14.79
C ILE A 7 -8.20 -16.77 14.68
N THR A 8 -7.93 -17.40 13.53
CA THR A 8 -6.61 -17.86 13.09
C THR A 8 -6.03 -16.80 12.18
N TYR A 9 -6.00 -15.56 12.68
CA TYR A 9 -5.18 -14.47 12.14
C TYR A 9 -3.70 -14.70 12.51
N ASN A 10 -3.21 -15.93 12.35
CA ASN A 10 -1.93 -16.37 12.88
C ASN A 10 -1.29 -17.48 12.03
N ALA A 11 -1.21 -17.27 10.72
CA ALA A 11 -0.17 -17.91 9.92
C ALA A 11 0.12 -17.14 8.63
N ALA A 12 1.31 -16.55 8.60
CA ALA A 12 2.10 -16.37 7.38
C ALA A 12 1.82 -15.19 6.44
N ILE A 13 1.79 -13.96 6.97
CA ILE A 13 2.47 -12.85 6.28
C ILE A 13 3.40 -12.14 7.27
N SER A 14 4.28 -12.95 7.86
CA SER A 14 5.57 -12.49 8.38
C SER A 14 6.57 -12.46 7.22
N ILE A 15 6.22 -11.74 6.15
CA ILE A 15 7.19 -11.31 5.17
C ILE A 15 7.64 -9.95 5.68
N ILE A 16 8.79 -9.98 6.35
CA ILE A 16 9.64 -8.83 6.61
C ILE A 16 9.63 -7.94 5.35
N MET A 17 8.80 -6.91 5.38
CA MET A 17 8.89 -5.79 4.46
C MET A 17 9.92 -4.83 5.08
N PRO A 18 10.91 -4.32 4.32
CA PRO A 18 11.78 -3.26 4.80
C PRO A 18 11.01 -1.93 4.80
N PHE A 19 9.97 -1.85 5.64
CA PHE A 19 9.21 -0.63 5.94
C PHE A 19 10.01 0.28 6.92
N ASP A 20 11.01 -0.30 7.61
CA ASP A 20 11.93 0.37 8.55
C ASP A 20 12.92 1.36 7.92
N ASN A 21 13.21 1.24 6.62
CA ASN A 21 14.25 2.09 6.01
C ASN A 21 13.85 3.57 5.91
N LEU A 22 12.54 3.87 5.97
CA LEU A 22 12.03 5.24 6.05
C LEU A 22 11.99 5.77 7.50
N PHE A 23 11.86 4.88 8.50
CA PHE A 23 11.85 5.26 9.92
C PHE A 23 13.23 5.73 10.39
N HIS A 24 14.31 5.07 9.91
CA HIS A 24 15.67 5.55 10.11
C HIS A 24 15.88 6.95 9.51
N ARG A 25 15.34 7.20 8.32
CA ARG A 25 15.45 8.53 7.66
C ARG A 25 14.63 9.61 8.37
N LEU A 26 13.50 9.23 8.97
CA LEU A 26 12.68 10.14 9.79
C LEU A 26 13.42 10.60 11.04
N SER A 27 14.18 9.71 11.68
CA SER A 27 14.99 10.08 12.85
C SER A 27 16.08 11.11 12.52
N GLU A 28 16.65 11.05 11.31
CA GLU A 28 17.58 12.10 10.83
C GLU A 28 16.87 13.43 10.56
N LEU A 29 15.66 13.39 10.01
CA LEU A 29 14.87 14.59 9.66
C LEU A 29 14.39 15.39 10.87
N ILE A 30 14.08 14.70 11.99
CA ILE A 30 13.61 15.37 13.21
C ILE A 30 14.80 15.92 14.03
N PHE A 31 15.98 15.30 13.94
CA PHE A 31 17.14 15.66 14.76
C PHE A 31 18.04 16.74 14.10
N ASN A 32 18.17 16.75 12.77
CA ASN A 32 18.88 17.80 12.05
C ASN A 32 17.85 18.81 11.51
N GLY A 33 17.68 19.96 12.17
CA GLY A 33 16.75 21.03 11.79
C GLY A 33 17.03 21.66 10.41
N CYS A 34 16.84 20.90 9.35
CA CYS A 34 16.93 21.32 7.96
C CYS A 34 15.50 21.32 7.39
N PHE A 35 15.01 22.52 7.07
CA PHE A 35 13.70 22.66 6.44
C PHE A 35 13.72 22.02 5.05
N PRO A 36 12.69 21.25 4.64
CA PRO A 36 12.63 20.59 3.35
C PRO A 36 12.56 21.64 2.23
N SER A 37 13.70 21.93 1.58
CA SER A 37 13.81 22.90 0.49
C SER A 37 13.39 22.33 -0.87
N SER A 38 13.12 21.03 -0.95
CA SER A 38 12.73 20.33 -2.19
C SER A 38 11.32 19.76 -2.09
N VAL A 39 10.53 19.91 -3.15
CA VAL A 39 9.14 19.40 -3.26
C VAL A 39 9.05 17.91 -2.93
N HIS A 40 10.04 17.12 -3.33
CA HIS A 40 10.12 15.69 -3.02
C HIS A 40 10.19 15.38 -1.52
N ASP A 41 10.85 16.23 -0.73
CA ASP A 41 11.06 16.02 0.71
C ASP A 41 9.79 16.37 1.51
N GLN A 42 9.07 17.41 1.08
CA GLN A 42 7.75 17.75 1.64
C GLN A 42 6.73 16.61 1.39
N LEU A 43 6.73 16.04 0.19
CA LEU A 43 5.84 14.93 -0.16
C LEU A 43 6.20 13.65 0.60
N ALA A 44 7.48 13.38 0.82
CA ALA A 44 7.91 12.27 1.67
C ALA A 44 7.37 12.41 3.10
N GLY A 45 7.38 13.63 3.66
CA GLY A 45 6.79 13.93 4.96
C GLY A 45 5.27 13.73 5.01
N GLU A 46 4.54 14.16 3.97
CA GLU A 46 3.09 13.93 3.84
C GLU A 46 2.75 12.44 3.78
N LEU A 47 3.55 11.64 3.10
CA LEU A 47 3.33 10.19 3.00
C LEU A 47 3.60 9.44 4.29
N VAL A 48 4.56 9.89 5.09
CA VAL A 48 4.76 9.34 6.43
C VAL A 48 3.53 9.60 7.29
N LYS A 49 2.94 10.80 7.21
CA LYS A 49 1.68 11.10 7.91
C LYS A 49 0.56 10.18 7.43
N ALA A 50 0.40 10.02 6.12
CA ALA A 50 -0.62 9.12 5.55
C ALA A 50 -0.43 7.66 6.03
N ARG A 51 0.82 7.18 6.15
CA ARG A 51 1.12 5.85 6.72
C ARG A 51 0.71 5.73 8.18
N LEU A 52 0.98 6.76 8.98
CA LEU A 52 0.57 6.79 10.39
C LEU A 52 -0.97 6.83 10.52
N MET A 53 -1.65 7.58 9.66
CA MET A 53 -3.11 7.62 9.59
C MET A 53 -3.68 6.25 9.21
N LYS A 54 -3.07 5.55 8.24
CA LYS A 54 -3.42 4.17 7.89
C LYS A 54 -3.28 3.24 9.10
N ALA A 55 -2.16 3.32 9.83
CA ALA A 55 -1.94 2.53 11.04
C ALA A 55 -2.96 2.87 12.16
N SER A 56 -3.48 4.10 12.16
CA SER A 56 -4.53 4.56 13.06
C SER A 56 -5.95 4.25 12.56
N ALA A 57 -6.10 3.44 11.49
CA ALA A 57 -7.36 3.10 10.83
C ALA A 57 -8.16 4.29 10.28
N ARG A 58 -7.53 5.45 10.08
CA ARG A 58 -8.13 6.66 9.51
C ARG A 58 -7.90 6.69 7.99
N PHE A 59 -8.63 5.83 7.28
CA PHE A 59 -8.41 5.62 5.84
C PHE A 59 -8.87 6.80 4.97
N ASP A 60 -9.92 7.52 5.35
CA ASP A 60 -10.42 8.69 4.61
C ASP A 60 -9.37 9.81 4.52
N GLU A 61 -8.83 10.20 5.68
CA GLU A 61 -7.81 11.25 5.76
C GLU A 61 -6.49 10.83 5.10
N ALA A 62 -6.10 9.56 5.28
CA ALA A 62 -4.92 9.02 4.60
C ALA A 62 -5.07 9.10 3.07
N LEU A 63 -6.28 8.84 2.56
CA LEU A 63 -6.57 8.91 1.13
C LEU A 63 -6.54 10.36 0.62
N GLU A 64 -7.10 11.30 1.38
CA GLU A 64 -7.06 12.74 1.03
C GLU A 64 -5.62 13.26 0.92
N VAL A 65 -4.77 12.92 1.90
CA VAL A 65 -3.35 13.30 1.88
C VAL A 65 -2.66 12.68 0.66
N VAL A 66 -2.88 11.39 0.40
CA VAL A 66 -2.28 10.72 -0.76
C VAL A 66 -2.77 11.33 -2.08
N ASP A 67 -4.05 11.66 -2.20
CA ASP A 67 -4.57 12.32 -3.40
C ASP A 67 -3.99 13.72 -3.58
N SER A 68 -3.79 14.49 -2.52
CA SER A 68 -3.09 15.77 -2.61
C SER A 68 -1.63 15.62 -3.07
N THR A 69 -0.94 14.56 -2.62
CA THR A 69 0.43 14.28 -3.06
C THR A 69 0.49 13.91 -4.54
N LEU A 70 -0.45 13.07 -5.00
CA LEU A 70 -0.57 12.67 -6.41
C LEU A 70 -1.01 13.81 -7.31
N HIS A 71 -1.76 14.78 -6.80
CA HIS A 71 -2.11 15.98 -7.56
C HIS A 71 -0.88 16.85 -7.86
N ARG A 72 0.09 16.87 -6.95
CA ARG A 72 1.35 17.60 -7.12
C ARG A 72 2.34 16.82 -7.98
N LEU A 73 2.48 15.52 -7.73
CA LEU A 73 3.32 14.61 -8.51
C LEU A 73 2.50 13.38 -8.92
N PRO A 74 1.90 13.38 -10.12
CA PRO A 74 1.11 12.25 -10.60
C PRO A 74 1.97 11.00 -10.82
N ASP A 75 3.26 11.21 -11.08
CA ASP A 75 4.24 10.17 -11.36
C ASP A 75 5.07 9.80 -10.12
N TYR A 76 4.42 9.66 -8.95
CA TYR A 76 5.10 9.27 -7.71
C TYR A 76 4.73 7.83 -7.29
N PRO A 77 5.64 6.85 -7.46
CA PRO A 77 5.31 5.43 -7.33
C PRO A 77 4.98 5.02 -5.88
N GLU A 78 5.63 5.63 -4.89
CA GLU A 78 5.34 5.34 -3.48
C GLU A 78 3.94 5.80 -3.06
N ALA A 79 3.46 6.95 -3.55
CA ALA A 79 2.10 7.42 -3.27
C ALA A 79 1.06 6.51 -3.93
N LEU A 80 1.31 6.07 -5.17
CA LEU A 80 0.42 5.12 -5.86
C LEU A 80 0.35 3.77 -5.15
N LEU A 81 1.48 3.25 -4.64
CA LEU A 81 1.51 2.04 -3.82
C LEU A 81 0.69 2.22 -2.53
N LEU A 82 0.90 3.35 -1.82
CA LEU A 82 0.19 3.63 -0.58
C LEU A 82 -1.32 3.79 -0.82
N LYS A 83 -1.72 4.45 -1.92
CA LYS A 83 -3.12 4.54 -2.35
C LYS A 83 -3.73 3.15 -2.58
N ALA A 84 -3.02 2.27 -3.28
CA ALA A 84 -3.49 0.92 -3.54
C ALA A 84 -3.71 0.13 -2.24
N GLN A 85 -2.80 0.26 -1.26
CA GLN A 85 -2.95 -0.36 0.05
C GLN A 85 -4.18 0.17 0.80
N ILE A 86 -4.36 1.49 0.86
CA ILE A 86 -5.50 2.11 1.55
C ILE A 86 -6.83 1.69 0.90
N LEU A 87 -6.90 1.66 -0.44
CA LEU A 87 -8.10 1.22 -1.17
C LEU A 87 -8.43 -0.25 -0.94
N TRP A 88 -7.41 -1.10 -0.81
CA TRP A 88 -7.59 -2.52 -0.57
C TRP A 88 -7.94 -2.83 0.89
N GLU A 89 -7.19 -2.28 1.85
CA GLU A 89 -7.39 -2.50 3.29
C GLU A 89 -8.64 -1.76 3.82
N GLY A 90 -8.83 -0.50 3.44
CA GLY A 90 -9.91 0.34 3.97
C GLY A 90 -11.25 0.10 3.30
N TYR A 91 -11.27 -0.02 1.96
CA TYR A 91 -12.52 -0.05 1.19
C TYR A 91 -12.80 -1.40 0.51
N GLY A 92 -11.85 -2.34 0.54
CA GLY A 92 -11.97 -3.60 -0.20
C GLY A 92 -12.05 -3.40 -1.72
N ASN A 93 -11.68 -2.22 -2.24
CA ASN A 93 -11.83 -1.88 -3.65
C ASN A 93 -10.69 -2.43 -4.49
N TYR A 94 -10.78 -3.74 -4.75
CA TYR A 94 -9.83 -4.50 -5.57
C TYR A 94 -9.53 -3.88 -6.96
N PRO A 95 -10.53 -3.51 -7.80
CA PRO A 95 -10.23 -3.03 -9.15
C PRO A 95 -9.48 -1.70 -9.14
N ALA A 96 -9.81 -0.79 -8.24
CA ALA A 96 -9.13 0.50 -8.12
C ALA A 96 -7.68 0.34 -7.63
N ALA A 97 -7.46 -0.48 -6.61
CA ALA A 97 -6.12 -0.79 -6.11
C ALA A 97 -5.25 -1.46 -7.19
N LYS A 98 -5.81 -2.41 -7.95
CA LYS A 98 -5.10 -3.05 -9.07
C LYS A 98 -4.72 -2.04 -10.16
N ALA A 99 -5.61 -1.13 -10.53
CA ALA A 99 -5.31 -0.12 -11.54
C ALA A 99 -4.13 0.77 -11.12
N CYS A 100 -4.07 1.18 -9.85
CA CYS A 100 -2.96 1.95 -9.30
C CYS A 100 -1.63 1.18 -9.40
N LEU A 101 -1.60 -0.10 -9.02
CA LEU A 101 -0.40 -0.94 -9.11
C LEU A 101 0.03 -1.18 -10.57
N GLN A 102 -0.92 -1.39 -11.47
CA GLN A 102 -0.61 -1.52 -12.90
C GLN A 102 -0.01 -0.23 -13.47
N HIS A 103 -0.46 0.94 -13.01
CA HIS A 103 0.13 2.21 -13.38
C HIS A 103 1.60 2.26 -12.97
N VAL A 104 1.92 1.91 -11.71
CA VAL A 104 3.32 1.84 -11.23
C VAL A 104 4.17 0.92 -12.10
N LEU A 105 3.67 -0.27 -12.47
CA LEU A 105 4.42 -1.22 -13.30
C LEU A 105 4.60 -0.76 -14.76
N GLN A 106 3.70 0.09 -15.27
CA GLN A 106 3.78 0.63 -16.64
C GLN A 106 4.76 1.79 -16.76
N MET A 107 5.13 2.42 -15.64
CA MET A 107 6.10 3.51 -15.60
C MET A 107 7.51 2.98 -15.91
N LYS A 108 7.83 2.89 -17.20
CA LYS A 108 9.04 2.27 -17.77
C LYS A 108 10.33 3.07 -17.56
N LYS A 109 10.24 4.32 -17.07
CA LYS A 109 11.37 5.23 -16.82
C LYS A 109 11.74 5.25 -15.33
N MET A 110 11.97 4.10 -14.73
CA MET A 110 12.51 4.02 -13.37
C MET A 110 14.03 3.93 -13.46
N LYS A 111 14.72 5.04 -13.20
CA LYS A 111 16.19 5.15 -13.29
C LYS A 111 16.87 5.06 -11.92
N ASN A 112 16.10 5.00 -10.83
CA ASN A 112 16.60 5.09 -9.46
C ASN A 112 16.40 3.76 -8.68
N GLU A 113 17.32 3.45 -7.76
CA GLU A 113 17.26 2.23 -6.90
C GLU A 113 16.00 2.16 -6.02
N GLN A 114 15.44 3.31 -5.64
CA GLN A 114 14.23 3.39 -4.80
C GLN A 114 12.96 2.97 -5.56
N ASP A 115 12.96 3.06 -6.89
CA ASP A 115 11.81 2.69 -7.69
C ASP A 115 11.70 1.16 -7.85
N GLU A 116 12.83 0.45 -7.77
CA GLU A 116 12.88 -1.01 -7.90
C GLU A 116 12.27 -1.71 -6.68
N THR A 117 12.45 -1.17 -5.47
CA THR A 117 11.81 -1.70 -4.26
C THR A 117 10.30 -1.53 -4.31
N VAL A 118 9.83 -0.35 -4.74
CA VAL A 118 8.40 -0.05 -4.91
C VAL A 118 7.78 -0.92 -5.99
N ARG A 119 8.49 -1.14 -7.09
CA ARG A 119 8.08 -2.08 -8.14
C ARG A 119 7.94 -3.49 -7.58
N ARG A 120 8.95 -4.00 -6.88
CA ARG A 120 8.91 -5.34 -6.26
C ARG A 120 7.74 -5.48 -5.28
N TRP A 121 7.49 -4.46 -4.46
CA TRP A 121 6.34 -4.45 -3.56
C TRP A 121 5.02 -4.41 -4.31
N SER A 122 4.92 -3.65 -5.40
CA SER A 122 3.74 -3.59 -6.24
C SER A 122 3.42 -4.95 -6.86
N GLU A 123 4.43 -5.67 -7.34
CA GLU A 123 4.27 -7.02 -7.89
C GLU A 123 3.81 -8.02 -6.82
N ASN A 124 4.39 -7.97 -5.62
CA ASN A 124 4.01 -8.85 -4.52
C ASN A 124 2.57 -8.60 -4.06
N LEU A 125 2.20 -7.34 -3.85
CA LEU A 125 0.85 -6.95 -3.46
C LEU A 125 -0.18 -7.38 -4.52
N LEU A 126 0.13 -7.19 -5.80
CA LEU A 126 -0.75 -7.64 -6.89
C LEU A 126 -0.96 -9.16 -6.91
N LYS A 127 0.10 -9.94 -6.63
CA LYS A 127 0.02 -11.41 -6.53
C LYS A 127 -0.90 -11.82 -5.39
N GLU A 128 -0.70 -11.26 -4.20
CA GLU A 128 -1.50 -11.54 -3.01
C GLU A 128 -2.98 -11.24 -3.24
N MET A 129 -3.27 -10.05 -3.76
CA MET A 129 -4.60 -9.63 -4.17
C MET A 129 -5.24 -10.65 -5.14
N LEU A 130 -4.51 -11.10 -6.16
CA LEU A 130 -5.01 -12.07 -7.14
C LEU A 130 -5.28 -13.45 -6.51
N GLU A 131 -4.43 -13.88 -5.59
CA GLU A 131 -4.60 -15.15 -4.87
C GLU A 131 -5.84 -15.15 -3.99
N GLU A 132 -6.09 -14.06 -3.27
CA GLU A 132 -7.30 -13.89 -2.47
C GLU A 132 -8.54 -13.94 -3.36
N LYS A 133 -8.53 -13.26 -4.51
CA LYS A 133 -9.66 -13.31 -5.45
C LYS A 133 -9.90 -14.71 -6.01
N ARG A 134 -8.82 -15.45 -6.30
CA ARG A 134 -8.90 -16.85 -6.72
C ARG A 134 -9.46 -17.73 -5.61
N ALA A 135 -9.05 -17.51 -4.36
CA ALA A 135 -9.56 -18.24 -3.19
C ALA A 135 -11.07 -17.99 -3.00
N GLN A 136 -11.53 -16.74 -3.07
CA GLN A 136 -12.94 -16.39 -3.02
C GLN A 136 -13.75 -17.08 -4.14
N ASN A 137 -13.23 -17.10 -5.36
CA ASN A 137 -13.90 -17.76 -6.48
C ASN A 137 -13.95 -19.30 -6.29
N ARG A 138 -12.89 -19.91 -5.73
CA ARG A 138 -12.90 -21.34 -5.39
C ARG A 138 -13.96 -21.66 -4.32
N ARG A 139 -14.07 -20.84 -3.27
CA ARG A 139 -15.08 -20.97 -2.21
C ARG A 139 -16.49 -20.83 -2.78
N ALA A 140 -16.77 -19.78 -3.54
CA ALA A 140 -18.08 -19.56 -4.17
C ALA A 140 -18.50 -20.71 -5.12
N LYS A 141 -17.55 -21.28 -5.86
CA LYS A 141 -17.80 -22.47 -6.70
C LYS A 141 -18.11 -23.72 -5.88
N ALA A 142 -17.47 -23.90 -4.74
CA ALA A 142 -17.73 -25.03 -3.84
C ALA A 142 -19.14 -24.94 -3.23
N ASP A 143 -19.55 -23.74 -2.80
CA ASP A 143 -20.90 -23.51 -2.27
C ASP A 143 -21.98 -23.77 -3.30
N LYS A 144 -21.74 -23.38 -4.57
CA LYS A 144 -22.67 -23.64 -5.67
C LYS A 144 -22.78 -25.13 -6.03
N ARG A 145 -21.78 -25.95 -5.73
CA ARG A 145 -21.82 -27.42 -5.95
C ARG A 145 -22.55 -28.17 -4.83
N ARG A 146 -22.78 -27.52 -3.68
CA ARG A 146 -23.49 -28.09 -2.52
C ARG A 146 -25.00 -27.78 -2.52
N ARG A 147 -25.46 -26.92 -3.42
CA ARG A 147 -26.86 -26.56 -3.64
C ARG A 147 -27.36 -27.26 -4.90
#